data_AF-A0A952NQ41-F1
#
_entry.id   AF-A0A952NQ41-F1
#
_cell.length_a   1.000
_cell.length_b   1.000
_cell.length_c   1.000
_cell.angle_alpha   90.00
_cell.angle_beta   90.00
_cell.angle_gamma   90.00
#
_symmetry.space_group_name_H-M   'P 1'
#
loop_
_entity.id
_entity.type
_entity.pdbx_description
1 polymer ?
#
loop_
_entity_poly.entity_id
_entity_poly.type
_entity_poly.pdbx_seq_one_letter_code
_entity_poly.pdbx_strand_id
1 'polypeptide(L)'
;MTIIEALQTWIGSFDLLAAEAPLFVDYVDAGTLTQYAIVPLPGPPIVERYLDGSSTRQYAFAIQFAAPTADDQARLANSGFMEFLSDEFERRTADGDLPDLGDRRTAEAVEAVNSGFLAQQGESDSAIYQISCRLEYFQPAMTSDESE
;
A
#
# COMPACT_ATOMS: atom_id res chain seq x y z
N MET A 1 6.05 -16.37 -0.97
CA MET A 1 5.65 -14.98 -0.67
C MET A 1 5.45 -14.20 -1.96
N THR A 2 4.24 -13.73 -2.21
CA THR A 2 3.95 -12.73 -3.25
C THR A 2 4.12 -11.31 -2.71
N ILE A 3 4.25 -10.30 -3.58
CA ILE A 3 4.39 -8.91 -3.14
C ILE A 3 3.13 -8.43 -2.39
N ILE A 4 1.94 -8.83 -2.87
CA ILE A 4 0.67 -8.42 -2.27
C ILE A 4 0.46 -9.04 -0.88
N GLU A 5 0.85 -10.31 -0.68
CA GLU A 5 0.84 -10.96 0.65
C GLU A 5 1.81 -10.28 1.62
N ALA A 6 3.00 -9.91 1.14
CA ALA A 6 4.00 -9.20 1.95
C ALA A 6 3.49 -7.82 2.38
N LEU A 7 2.92 -7.06 1.44
CA LEU A 7 2.29 -5.76 1.73
C LEU A 7 1.12 -5.90 2.70
N GLN A 8 0.24 -6.89 2.52
CA GLN A 8 -0.89 -7.12 3.42
C GLN A 8 -0.42 -7.45 4.84
N THR A 9 0.59 -8.30 4.97
CA THR A 9 1.17 -8.67 6.28
C THR A 9 1.80 -7.45 6.95
N TRP A 10 2.59 -6.67 6.21
CA TRP A 10 3.31 -5.51 6.73
C TRP A 10 2.36 -4.37 7.11
N ILE A 11 1.44 -3.97 6.22
CA ILE A 11 0.45 -2.91 6.49
C ILE A 11 -0.50 -3.32 7.62
N GLY A 12 -0.87 -4.61 7.69
CA GLY A 12 -1.70 -5.15 8.77
C GLY A 12 -1.07 -5.05 10.17
N SER A 13 0.23 -4.76 10.27
CA SER A 13 0.93 -4.53 11.54
C SER A 13 0.87 -3.08 12.03
N PHE A 14 0.24 -2.17 11.30
CA PHE A 14 0.25 -0.75 11.61
C PHE A 14 -0.75 -0.43 12.71
N ASP A 15 -0.27 0.14 13.82
CA ASP A 15 -1.13 0.64 14.90
C ASP A 15 -2.04 1.80 14.46
N LEU A 16 -1.74 2.43 13.31
CA LEU A 16 -2.55 3.48 12.70
C LEU A 16 -3.90 2.96 12.16
N LEU A 17 -3.99 1.67 11.81
CA LEU A 17 -5.24 1.10 11.33
C LEU A 17 -6.25 1.00 12.47
N ALA A 18 -7.52 1.28 12.19
CA ALA A 18 -8.58 1.12 13.17
C ALA A 18 -8.61 -0.33 13.71
N ALA A 19 -8.67 -0.47 15.03
CA ALA A 19 -8.70 -1.77 15.68
C ALA A 19 -9.85 -2.64 15.14
N GLU A 20 -9.58 -3.92 14.88
CA GLU A 20 -10.51 -4.90 14.33
C GLU A 20 -11.04 -4.61 12.91
N ALA A 21 -10.61 -3.51 12.27
CA ALA A 21 -10.97 -3.23 10.89
C ALA A 21 -10.25 -4.20 9.94
N PRO A 22 -10.97 -4.82 8.98
CA PRO A 22 -10.35 -5.75 8.06
C PRO A 22 -9.46 -5.03 7.04
N LEU A 23 -8.36 -5.68 6.67
CA LEU A 23 -7.49 -5.30 5.56
C LEU A 23 -7.62 -6.31 4.42
N PHE A 24 -8.39 -5.94 3.39
CA PHE A 24 -8.64 -6.76 2.21
C PHE A 24 -7.64 -6.49 1.09
N VAL A 25 -7.77 -7.26 0.02
CA VAL A 25 -7.08 -7.04 -1.26
C VAL A 25 -8.14 -6.89 -2.34
N ASP A 26 -8.02 -5.87 -3.18
CA ASP A 26 -8.92 -5.62 -4.33
C ASP A 26 -10.41 -5.48 -3.99
N TYR A 27 -10.73 -5.22 -2.73
CA TYR A 27 -12.11 -5.12 -2.27
C TYR A 27 -12.23 -4.19 -1.07
N VAL A 28 -13.08 -3.18 -1.19
CA VAL A 28 -13.58 -2.40 -0.06
C VAL A 28 -15.05 -2.12 -0.30
N ASP A 29 -15.88 -2.23 0.73
CA ASP A 29 -17.29 -1.89 0.65
C ASP A 29 -17.52 -0.48 1.19
N ALA A 30 -18.29 0.34 0.48
CA ALA A 30 -18.65 1.69 0.91
C ALA A 30 -19.73 1.69 2.01
N GLY A 31 -19.77 0.66 2.85
CA GLY A 31 -20.68 0.56 3.99
C GLY A 31 -20.34 1.56 5.10
N THR A 32 -21.00 1.41 6.24
CA THR A 32 -20.82 2.31 7.39
C THR A 32 -19.66 1.93 8.30
N LEU A 33 -19.08 0.74 8.13
CA LEU A 33 -17.95 0.25 8.92
C LEU A 33 -16.63 0.60 8.24
N THR A 34 -15.63 0.96 9.05
CA THR A 34 -14.27 1.21 8.54
C THR A 34 -13.66 -0.08 8.03
N GLN A 35 -13.17 -0.04 6.80
CA GLN A 35 -12.49 -1.15 6.14
C GLN A 35 -11.33 -0.61 5.31
N TYR A 36 -10.28 -1.39 5.15
CA TYR A 36 -9.12 -1.04 4.34
C TYR A 36 -8.92 -2.06 3.23
N ALA A 37 -8.30 -1.63 2.14
CA ALA A 37 -7.92 -2.50 1.05
C ALA A 37 -6.61 -2.08 0.41
N ILE A 38 -5.79 -3.07 0.05
CA ILE A 38 -4.65 -2.89 -0.85
C ILE A 38 -5.10 -3.22 -2.26
N VAL A 39 -5.04 -2.24 -3.16
CA VAL A 39 -5.51 -2.37 -4.54
C VAL A 39 -4.33 -2.20 -5.48
N PRO A 40 -3.87 -3.22 -6.22
CA PRO A 40 -2.79 -3.07 -7.19
C PRO A 40 -3.18 -2.05 -8.27
N LEU A 41 -2.22 -1.19 -8.61
CA LEU A 41 -2.38 -0.21 -9.67
C LEU A 41 -1.62 -0.66 -10.92
N PRO A 42 -2.13 -0.37 -12.12
CA PRO A 42 -1.39 -0.64 -13.35
C PRO A 42 -0.13 0.23 -13.40
N GLY A 43 0.96 -0.32 -13.95
CA GLY A 43 2.19 0.42 -14.15
C GLY A 43 3.34 -0.47 -14.63
N PRO A 44 4.43 0.11 -15.14
CA PRO A 44 5.60 -0.65 -15.51
C PRO A 44 6.27 -1.19 -14.23
N PRO A 45 6.51 -2.51 -14.13
CA PRO A 45 7.11 -3.10 -12.94
C PRO A 45 8.62 -2.91 -12.86
N ILE A 46 9.28 -2.52 -13.95
CA ILE A 46 10.73 -2.35 -14.01
C ILE A 46 11.04 -0.87 -14.13
N VAL A 47 11.78 -0.34 -13.16
CA VAL A 47 12.26 1.04 -13.13
C VAL A 47 13.59 1.13 -13.89
N GLU A 48 14.52 0.24 -13.56
CA GLU A 48 15.85 0.20 -14.16
C GLU A 48 16.33 -1.25 -14.34
N ARG A 49 17.09 -1.51 -15.41
CA ARG A 49 17.78 -2.78 -15.64
C ARG A 49 19.28 -2.56 -15.65
N TYR A 50 20.00 -3.44 -14.96
CA TYR A 50 21.45 -3.39 -14.87
C TYR A 50 22.10 -4.39 -15.84
N LEU A 51 23.39 -4.16 -16.12
CA LEU A 51 24.16 -4.95 -17.09
C LEU A 51 24.34 -6.42 -16.67
N ASP A 52 24.31 -6.69 -15.36
CA ASP A 52 24.41 -8.03 -14.79
C ASP A 52 23.09 -8.82 -14.86
N GLY A 53 22.01 -8.21 -15.37
CA GLY A 53 20.68 -8.81 -15.47
C GLY A 53 19.79 -8.59 -14.25
N SER A 54 20.29 -7.96 -13.19
CA SER A 54 19.47 -7.49 -12.07
C SER A 54 18.65 -6.26 -12.44
N SER A 55 17.71 -5.86 -11.58
CA SER A 55 16.82 -4.73 -11.83
C SER A 55 16.26 -4.12 -10.56
N THR A 56 16.13 -2.79 -10.54
CA THR A 56 15.23 -2.10 -9.61
C THR A 56 13.82 -2.09 -10.21
N ARG A 57 12.87 -2.46 -9.37
CA ARG A 57 11.48 -2.69 -9.73
C ARG A 57 10.56 -1.93 -8.81
N GLN A 58 9.33 -1.74 -9.28
CA GLN A 58 8.29 -1.13 -8.49
C GLN A 58 7.01 -1.94 -8.52
N TYR A 59 6.27 -1.87 -7.43
CA TYR A 59 4.91 -2.36 -7.33
C TYR A 59 4.02 -1.18 -6.94
N ALA A 60 3.24 -0.68 -7.89
CA ALA A 60 2.28 0.38 -7.65
C ALA A 60 1.01 -0.20 -7.04
N PHE A 61 0.52 0.41 -5.98
CA PHE A 61 -0.72 0.03 -5.32
C PHE A 61 -1.43 1.26 -4.76
N ALA A 62 -2.67 1.10 -4.35
CA ALA A 62 -3.40 2.10 -3.59
C ALA A 62 -3.81 1.49 -2.25
N ILE A 63 -3.87 2.34 -1.23
CA ILE A 63 -4.66 2.06 -0.04
C ILE A 63 -5.99 2.74 -0.23
N GLN A 64 -7.04 1.92 -0.29
CA GLN A 64 -8.41 2.39 -0.19
C GLN A 64 -8.93 2.15 1.22
N PHE A 65 -9.73 3.08 1.72
CA PHE A 65 -10.48 2.83 2.95
C PHE A 65 -11.88 3.42 2.89
N ALA A 66 -12.84 2.64 3.36
CA ALA A 66 -14.19 3.12 3.58
C ALA A 66 -14.28 3.73 4.98
N ALA A 67 -14.92 4.89 5.11
CA ALA A 67 -15.11 5.54 6.39
C ALA A 67 -16.38 6.39 6.42
N PRO A 68 -16.95 6.64 7.62
CA PRO A 68 -18.04 7.59 7.81
C PRO A 68 -17.67 9.01 7.39
N THR A 69 -18.63 9.75 6.87
CA THR A 69 -18.52 11.13 6.40
C THR A 69 -19.72 12.01 6.82
N ALA A 70 -20.38 11.64 7.93
CA ALA A 70 -21.61 12.28 8.40
C ALA A 70 -21.46 13.79 8.71
N ASP A 71 -20.27 14.23 9.08
CA ASP A 71 -19.97 15.64 9.33
C ASP A 71 -18.57 16.04 8.83
N ASP A 72 -18.25 17.32 8.99
CA ASP A 72 -16.96 17.89 8.57
C ASP A 72 -15.78 17.36 9.38
N GLN A 73 -16.01 17.04 10.65
CA GLN A 73 -14.99 16.50 11.53
C GLN A 73 -14.58 15.09 11.10
N ALA A 74 -15.54 14.24 10.72
CA ALA A 74 -15.27 12.91 10.17
C ALA A 74 -14.48 13.00 8.87
N ARG A 75 -14.89 13.89 7.96
CA ARG A 75 -14.18 14.11 6.69
C ARG A 75 -12.76 14.65 6.89
N LEU A 76 -12.57 15.56 7.84
CA LEU A 76 -11.26 16.07 8.23
C LEU A 76 -10.36 14.96 8.79
N ALA A 77 -10.90 14.09 9.66
CA ALA A 77 -10.16 12.95 10.19
C ALA A 77 -9.74 11.95 9.09
N ASN A 78 -10.64 11.67 8.13
CA ASN A 78 -10.34 10.80 6.99
C ASN A 78 -9.24 11.40 6.11
N SER A 79 -9.28 12.71 5.84
CA SER A 79 -8.21 13.40 5.12
C SER A 79 -6.87 13.33 5.88
N GLY A 80 -6.88 13.61 7.19
CA GLY A 80 -5.67 13.54 8.01
C GLY A 80 -5.08 12.14 8.15
N PHE A 81 -5.91 11.09 8.13
CA PHE A 81 -5.43 9.70 8.13
C PHE A 81 -4.49 9.42 6.95
N MET A 82 -4.77 9.94 5.76
CA MET A 82 -3.91 9.75 4.58
C MET A 82 -2.54 10.42 4.75
N GLU A 83 -2.49 11.58 5.42
CA GLU A 83 -1.24 12.25 5.78
C GLU A 83 -0.44 11.39 6.77
N PHE A 84 -1.08 10.92 7.85
CA PHE A 84 -0.42 10.04 8.83
C PHE A 84 0.06 8.72 8.23
N LEU A 85 -0.66 8.17 7.25
CA LEU A 85 -0.24 6.96 6.55
C LEU A 85 1.00 7.22 5.68
N SER A 86 1.06 8.39 5.04
CA SER A 86 2.26 8.82 4.29
C SER A 86 3.46 8.95 5.24
N ASP A 87 3.30 9.64 6.37
CA ASP A 87 4.35 9.81 7.37
C ASP A 87 4.84 8.46 7.93
N GLU A 88 3.93 7.51 8.16
CA GLU A 88 4.28 6.18 8.66
C GLU A 88 5.08 5.37 7.64
N PHE A 89 4.77 5.49 6.34
CA PHE A 89 5.57 4.88 5.28
C PHE A 89 6.97 5.49 5.20
N GLU A 90 7.09 6.82 5.28
CA GLU A 90 8.39 7.50 5.30
C GLU A 90 9.24 7.07 6.50
N ARG A 91 8.64 7.06 7.70
CA ARG A 91 9.30 6.65 8.94
C ARG A 91 9.79 5.21 8.86
N ARG A 92 8.92 4.26 8.49
CA ARG A 92 9.28 2.85 8.41
C ARG A 92 10.32 2.57 7.32
N THR A 93 10.23 3.24 6.18
CA THR A 93 11.26 3.20 5.14
C THR A 93 12.61 3.68 5.68
N ALA A 94 12.64 4.81 6.39
CA ALA A 94 13.86 5.33 6.99
C ALA A 94 14.45 4.40 8.06
N ASP A 95 13.59 3.70 8.81
CA ASP A 95 13.97 2.72 9.83
C ASP A 95 14.36 1.35 9.24
N GLY A 96 14.15 1.12 7.94
CA GLY A 96 14.34 -0.17 7.28
C GLY A 96 13.30 -1.24 7.66
N ASP A 97 12.21 -0.85 8.30
CA ASP A 97 11.05 -1.70 8.59
C ASP A 97 10.19 -1.81 7.33
N LEU A 98 10.61 -2.68 6.42
CA LEU A 98 9.99 -2.86 5.09
C LEU A 98 9.35 -4.25 4.95
N PRO A 99 8.41 -4.43 4.00
CA PRO A 99 7.80 -5.73 3.74
C PRO A 99 8.84 -6.80 3.38
N ASP A 100 8.72 -7.98 3.98
CA ASP A 100 9.53 -9.15 3.60
C ASP A 100 9.03 -9.73 2.26
N LEU A 101 9.82 -9.54 1.21
CA LEU A 101 9.51 -10.00 -0.14
C LEU A 101 10.03 -11.43 -0.43
N GLY A 102 10.58 -12.11 0.58
CA GLY A 102 11.26 -13.41 0.47
C GLY A 102 12.64 -13.35 -0.21
N ASP A 103 13.29 -14.51 -0.32
CA ASP A 103 14.74 -14.64 -0.54
C ASP A 103 15.33 -13.96 -1.81
N ARG A 104 14.52 -13.65 -2.82
CA ARG A 104 15.01 -13.12 -4.12
C ARG A 104 14.69 -11.65 -4.37
N ARG A 105 14.10 -10.95 -3.41
CA ARG A 105 13.73 -9.54 -3.57
C ARG A 105 14.03 -8.81 -2.27
N THR A 106 14.60 -7.63 -2.38
CA THR A 106 14.87 -6.78 -1.21
C THR A 106 14.05 -5.51 -1.36
N ALA A 107 13.11 -5.28 -0.45
CA ALA A 107 12.39 -4.01 -0.42
C ALA A 107 13.37 -2.87 -0.11
N GLU A 108 13.25 -1.76 -0.83
CA GLU A 108 14.13 -0.60 -0.70
C GLU A 108 13.39 0.60 -0.13
N ALA A 109 12.13 0.80 -0.54
CA ALA A 109 11.29 1.87 -0.02
C ALA A 109 9.80 1.57 -0.21
N VAL A 110 8.97 2.05 0.71
CA VAL A 110 7.53 2.22 0.50
C VAL A 110 7.18 3.69 0.72
N GLU A 111 6.45 4.29 -0.22
CA GLU A 111 6.08 5.70 -0.16
C GLU A 111 4.65 5.93 -0.69
N ALA A 112 4.01 6.99 -0.23
CA ALA A 112 2.86 7.56 -0.91
C ALA A 112 3.32 8.41 -2.10
N VAL A 113 2.66 8.28 -3.24
CA VAL A 113 2.97 9.06 -4.46
C VAL A 113 2.03 10.25 -4.64
N ASN A 114 1.02 10.39 -3.78
CA ASN A 114 0.14 11.56 -3.69
C ASN A 114 -0.39 11.71 -2.26
N SER A 115 -1.08 12.82 -1.98
CA SER A 115 -1.70 13.12 -0.68
C SER A 115 -3.03 12.39 -0.42
N GLY A 116 -3.46 11.54 -1.36
CA GLY A 116 -4.78 10.92 -1.36
C GLY A 116 -5.95 11.86 -1.69
N PHE A 117 -7.12 11.25 -1.92
CA PHE A 117 -8.34 11.93 -2.35
C PHE A 117 -9.60 11.12 -2.05
N LEU A 118 -10.76 11.77 -2.09
CA LEU A 118 -12.07 11.12 -2.07
C LEU A 118 -12.29 10.41 -3.42
N ALA A 119 -12.24 9.08 -3.44
CA ALA A 119 -12.37 8.29 -4.66
C ALA A 119 -13.83 8.06 -5.04
N GLN A 120 -14.67 7.77 -4.06
CA GLN A 120 -16.10 7.53 -4.27
C GLN A 120 -16.89 8.00 -3.05
N GLN A 121 -17.96 8.75 -3.30
CA GLN A 121 -18.97 9.01 -2.28
C GLN A 121 -19.87 7.77 -2.16
N GLY A 122 -20.02 7.27 -0.94
CA GLY A 122 -20.90 6.14 -0.63
C GLY A 122 -22.33 6.59 -0.37
N GLU A 123 -23.18 5.62 -0.11
CA GLU A 123 -24.55 5.84 0.38
C GLU A 123 -24.52 5.94 1.90
N SER A 124 -25.49 6.64 2.50
CA SER A 124 -25.65 6.71 3.98
C SER A 124 -24.45 7.32 4.73
N ASP A 125 -23.95 8.46 4.26
CA ASP A 125 -22.88 9.22 4.92
C ASP A 125 -21.59 8.42 5.12
N SER A 126 -21.19 7.66 4.09
CA SER A 126 -19.89 7.01 3.99
C SER A 126 -19.18 7.42 2.70
N ALA A 127 -17.90 7.11 2.62
CA ALA A 127 -17.13 7.25 1.39
C ALA A 127 -15.93 6.32 1.35
N ILE A 128 -15.43 6.07 0.14
CA ILE A 128 -14.13 5.45 -0.11
C ILE A 128 -13.12 6.55 -0.42
N TYR A 129 -12.08 6.62 0.39
CA TYR A 129 -10.90 7.43 0.18
C TYR A 129 -9.79 6.56 -0.42
N GLN A 130 -8.88 7.18 -1.16
CA GLN A 130 -7.78 6.49 -1.79
C GLN A 130 -6.51 7.32 -1.73
N ILE A 131 -5.40 6.68 -1.39
CA ILE A 131 -4.05 7.19 -1.57
C ILE A 131 -3.27 6.22 -2.45
N SER A 132 -2.52 6.76 -3.42
CA SER A 132 -1.66 5.94 -4.28
C SER A 132 -0.28 5.83 -3.67
N CYS A 133 0.31 4.66 -3.77
CA CYS A 133 1.55 4.29 -3.11
C CYS A 133 2.43 3.47 -4.05
N ARG A 134 3.69 3.32 -3.68
CA ARG A 134 4.65 2.52 -4.41
C ARG A 134 5.59 1.82 -3.45
N LEU A 135 5.81 0.53 -3.69
CA LEU A 135 6.94 -0.23 -3.16
C LEU A 135 8.02 -0.28 -4.22
N GLU A 136 9.22 0.19 -3.92
CA GLU A 136 10.44 -0.02 -4.71
C GLU A 136 11.25 -1.17 -4.13
N TYR A 137 11.82 -2.01 -5.00
CA TYR A 137 12.59 -3.18 -4.58
C TYR A 137 13.63 -3.61 -5.61
N PHE A 138 14.74 -4.15 -5.09
CA PHE A 138 15.78 -4.78 -5.90
C PHE A 138 15.44 -6.24 -6.19
N GLN A 139 15.70 -6.68 -7.43
CA GLN A 139 15.63 -8.07 -7.83
C GLN A 139 16.93 -8.50 -8.54
N PRO A 140 17.67 -9.51 -8.04
CA PRO A 140 18.84 -10.06 -8.70
C PRO A 140 18.53 -10.66 -10.07
N ALA A 141 19.58 -10.87 -10.86
CA ALA A 141 19.50 -11.61 -12.11
C ALA A 141 18.99 -13.04 -11.86
N MET A 142 18.22 -13.58 -12.80
CA MET A 142 17.80 -14.97 -12.76
C MET A 142 19.03 -15.85 -13.02
N THR A 143 19.51 -16.56 -12.00
CA THR A 143 20.57 -17.57 -12.18
C THR A 143 19.95 -18.85 -12.72
N SER A 144 20.55 -19.41 -13.77
CA SER A 144 20.05 -20.57 -14.54
C SER A 144 19.98 -21.90 -13.77
N ASP A 145 20.41 -21.96 -12.52
CA ASP A 145 20.48 -23.18 -11.71
C ASP A 145 19.15 -23.56 -11.02
N GLU A 146 18.10 -22.75 -11.13
CA GLU A 146 16.80 -23.01 -10.48
C GLU A 146 15.69 -23.41 -11.48
N SER A 147 16.08 -24.02 -12.60
CA SER A 147 15.16 -24.49 -13.66
C SER A 147 14.85 -25.99 -13.60
N GLU A 148 14.86 -26.60 -12.41
CA GLU A 148 14.53 -28.02 -12.20
C GLU A 148 13.39 -28.21 -11.19
#